data_AF-A0A968ZN12-F1
#
_entry.id   AF-A0A968ZN12-F1
#
_cell.length_a   1.000
_cell.length_b   1.000
_cell.length_c   1.000
_cell.angle_alpha   90.00
_cell.angle_beta   90.00
_cell.angle_gamma   90.00
#
_symmetry.space_group_name_H-M   'P 1'
#
loop_
_entity.id
_entity.type
_entity.pdbx_description
1 polymer ?
#
loop_
_entity_poly.entity_id
_entity_poly.type
_entity_poly.pdbx_seq_one_letter_code
_entity_poly.pdbx_strand_id
1 'polypeptide(L)'
;QPNEGVTLSFDAKTPGLTADLRPVNMDFHYSDFGSSGPTAYERLILDAMNGDASLFPRGDEVEASWAWIEPLLEHEIPVYPYTAGTWGPQEAALLLGDGQDWHKL
;
A
#
# COMPACT_ATOMS: atom_id res chain seq x y z
N GLN A 1 -6.27 -1.70 -5.19
CA GLN A 1 -7.71 -1.74 -5.52
C GLN A 1 -8.08 -0.36 -6.05
N PRO A 2 -8.90 -0.20 -7.10
CA PRO A 2 -9.76 -1.16 -7.80
C PRO A 2 -9.10 -1.97 -8.93
N ASN A 3 -7.84 -1.68 -9.25
CA ASN A 3 -7.08 -2.40 -10.27
C ASN A 3 -5.95 -3.18 -9.60
N GLU A 4 -6.23 -4.40 -9.13
CA GLU A 4 -5.20 -5.25 -8.53
C GLU A 4 -4.13 -5.57 -9.57
N GLY A 5 -2.88 -5.32 -9.22
CA GLY A 5 -1.77 -5.44 -10.15
C GLY A 5 -0.44 -5.16 -9.48
N VAL A 6 0.62 -5.33 -10.24
CA VAL A 6 2.00 -5.04 -9.84
C VAL A 6 2.62 -4.19 -10.94
N THR A 7 3.14 -3.03 -10.55
CA THR A 7 3.94 -2.18 -11.44
C THR A 7 5.39 -2.21 -10.95
N LEU A 8 6.31 -2.54 -11.85
CA LEU A 8 7.75 -2.44 -11.63
C LEU A 8 8.32 -1.33 -12.51
N SER A 9 8.83 -0.26 -11.88
CA SER A 9 9.51 0.83 -12.57
C SER A 9 11.02 0.64 -12.52
N PHE A 10 11.69 0.69 -13.67
CA PHE A 10 13.15 0.58 -13.79
C PHE A 10 13.67 1.37 -14.99
N ASP A 11 14.95 1.73 -14.97
CA ASP A 11 15.59 2.40 -16.09
C ASP A 11 15.99 1.40 -17.17
N ALA A 12 15.55 1.66 -18.41
CA ALA A 12 15.92 0.88 -19.57
C ALA A 12 16.57 1.78 -20.64
N LYS A 13 17.50 1.20 -21.40
CA LYS A 13 18.09 1.89 -22.56
C LYS A 13 16.99 2.19 -23.58
N THR A 14 16.92 3.44 -24.01
CA THR A 14 16.07 3.85 -25.12
C THR A 14 16.52 3.11 -26.40
N PRO A 15 15.61 2.44 -27.12
CA PRO A 15 15.94 1.83 -28.40
C PRO A 15 16.50 2.89 -29.37
N GLY A 16 17.76 2.74 -29.76
CA GLY A 16 18.46 3.74 -30.57
C GLY A 16 19.98 3.61 -30.54
N LEU A 17 20.63 4.52 -31.27
CA LEU A 17 22.09 4.61 -31.38
C LEU A 17 22.72 5.30 -30.17
N THR A 18 21.95 6.10 -29.43
CA THR A 18 22.40 6.76 -28.20
C THR A 18 22.23 5.85 -26.98
N ALA A 19 23.04 6.06 -25.95
CA ALA A 19 23.04 5.29 -24.71
C ALA A 19 22.20 5.99 -23.62
N ASP A 20 21.02 6.51 -24.00
CA ASP A 20 20.17 7.26 -23.10
C ASP A 20 19.24 6.31 -22.33
N LEU A 21 19.28 6.36 -21.00
CA LEU A 21 18.38 5.61 -20.12
C LEU A 21 17.09 6.40 -19.91
N ARG A 22 15.96 5.68 -19.82
CA ARG A 22 14.67 6.26 -19.44
C ARG A 22 13.93 5.31 -18.49
N PRO A 23 13.13 5.84 -17.55
CA PRO A 23 12.26 5.03 -16.73
C PRO A 23 11.20 4.39 -17.61
N VAL A 24 10.99 3.09 -17.43
CA VAL A 24 9.92 2.32 -18.04
C VAL A 24 9.14 1.58 -16.95
N ASN A 25 7.85 1.39 -17.18
CA ASN A 25 6.99 0.61 -16.30
C ASN A 25 6.71 -0.74 -16.95
N MET A 26 6.82 -1.80 -16.15
CA MET A 26 6.28 -3.11 -16.46
C MET A 26 5.05 -3.31 -15.59
N ASP A 27 3.89 -3.36 -16.23
CA ASP A 27 2.60 -3.45 -15.57
C ASP A 27 2.01 -4.86 -15.71
N PHE A 28 1.51 -5.40 -14.61
CA PHE A 28 0.73 -6.62 -14.54
C PHE A 28 -0.63 -6.30 -13.91
N HIS A 29 -1.73 -6.70 -14.55
CA HIS A 29 -3.08 -6.49 -14.03
C HIS A 29 -3.83 -7.81 -13.89
N TYR A 30 -4.47 -8.03 -12.74
CA TYR A 30 -5.33 -9.21 -12.52
C TYR A 30 -6.56 -9.23 -13.43
N SER A 31 -7.02 -8.07 -13.89
CA SER A 31 -8.13 -7.95 -14.84
C SER A 31 -7.88 -8.71 -16.14
N ASP A 32 -6.61 -8.91 -16.52
CA ASP A 32 -6.24 -9.59 -17.77
C ASP A 32 -6.60 -11.09 -17.75
N PHE A 33 -6.86 -11.66 -16.55
CA PHE A 33 -7.36 -13.04 -16.41
C PHE A 33 -8.88 -13.17 -16.52
N GLY A 34 -9.62 -12.06 -16.67
CA GLY A 34 -11.07 -12.07 -16.93
C GLY A 34 -11.96 -12.38 -15.71
N SER A 35 -11.40 -12.47 -14.50
CA SER A 35 -12.18 -12.66 -13.27
C SER A 35 -11.65 -11.77 -12.14
N SER A 36 -12.56 -11.06 -11.45
CA SER A 36 -12.27 -10.55 -10.12
C SER A 36 -12.08 -11.74 -9.17
N GLY A 37 -11.00 -11.75 -8.38
CA GLY A 37 -10.79 -12.75 -7.35
C GLY A 37 -11.95 -12.79 -6.32
N PRO A 38 -12.01 -13.82 -5.46
CA PRO A 38 -13.01 -13.87 -4.40
C PRO A 38 -12.93 -12.61 -3.55
N THR A 39 -14.08 -12.15 -3.06
CA THR A 39 -14.12 -11.04 -2.11
C THR A 39 -13.40 -11.41 -0.82
N ALA A 40 -12.94 -10.40 -0.07
CA ALA A 40 -12.21 -10.62 1.17
C ALA A 40 -12.97 -11.53 2.16
N TYR A 41 -14.29 -11.33 2.31
CA TYR A 41 -15.10 -12.15 3.20
C TYR A 41 -15.32 -13.58 2.70
N GLU A 42 -15.53 -13.79 1.40
CA GLU A 42 -15.65 -15.15 0.84
C GLU A 42 -14.40 -15.98 1.14
N ARG A 43 -13.22 -15.37 0.96
CA ARG A 43 -11.95 -16.01 1.26
C ARG A 43 -11.81 -16.33 2.75
N LEU A 44 -12.05 -15.36 3.63
CA LEU A 44 -11.89 -15.54 5.08
C LEU A 44 -12.87 -16.58 5.64
N ILE A 45 -14.12 -16.61 5.15
CA ILE A 45 -15.10 -17.62 5.57
C ILE A 45 -14.65 -19.02 5.14
N LEU A 46 -14.18 -19.17 3.90
CA LEU A 46 -13.67 -20.45 3.41
C LEU A 46 -12.47 -20.94 4.23
N ASP A 47 -11.53 -20.05 4.54
CA ASP A 47 -10.35 -20.37 5.34
C ASP A 47 -10.75 -20.80 6.77
N ALA A 48 -11.70 -20.10 7.39
CA ALA A 48 -12.26 -20.49 8.68
C ALA A 48 -12.93 -21.87 8.66
N MET A 49 -13.67 -22.20 7.59
CA MET A 49 -14.29 -23.53 7.42
C MET A 49 -13.24 -24.64 7.24
N ASN A 50 -12.12 -24.33 6.60
CA ASN A 50 -11.00 -25.25 6.39
C ASN A 50 -10.05 -25.35 7.61
N GLY A 51 -10.26 -24.54 8.64
CA GLY A 51 -9.36 -24.44 9.79
C GLY A 51 -8.00 -23.80 9.45
N ASP A 52 -7.93 -23.02 8.38
CA ASP A 52 -6.74 -22.26 7.99
C ASP A 52 -6.75 -20.89 8.67
N ALA A 53 -5.79 -20.68 9.58
CA ALA A 53 -5.65 -19.45 10.35
C ALA A 53 -4.63 -18.47 9.77
N SER A 54 -4.06 -18.73 8.58
CA SER A 54 -2.93 -17.94 8.03
C SER A 54 -3.25 -16.48 7.73
N LEU A 55 -4.53 -16.15 7.48
CA LEU A 55 -5.01 -14.79 7.24
C LEU A 55 -5.70 -14.16 8.46
N PHE A 56 -5.64 -14.82 9.62
CA PHE A 56 -6.21 -14.31 10.86
C PHE A 56 -5.09 -13.83 11.78
N PRO A 57 -5.19 -12.61 12.34
CA PRO A 57 -4.20 -12.14 13.29
C PRO A 57 -4.26 -13.00 14.55
N ARG A 58 -3.09 -13.35 15.07
CA ARG A 58 -3.00 -14.11 16.32
C ARG A 58 -3.24 -13.19 17.52
N GLY A 59 -3.64 -13.76 18.66
CA GLY A 59 -3.89 -12.99 19.88
C GLY A 59 -2.68 -12.15 20.32
N ASP A 60 -1.48 -12.73 20.26
CA ASP A 60 -0.24 -12.03 20.59
C ASP A 60 0.13 -10.93 19.59
N GLU A 61 -0.20 -11.10 18.30
CA GLU A 61 -0.02 -10.05 17.28
C GLU A 61 -0.97 -8.86 17.51
N VAL A 62 -2.21 -9.14 17.93
CA VAL A 62 -3.19 -8.11 18.27
C VAL A 62 -2.75 -7.35 19.52
N GLU A 63 -2.34 -8.05 20.58
CA GLU A 63 -1.82 -7.44 21.81
C GLU A 63 -0.59 -6.57 21.53
N ALA A 64 0.36 -7.07 20.73
CA ALA A 64 1.52 -6.30 20.31
C ALA A 64 1.09 -5.03 19.55
N SER A 65 0.19 -5.15 18.58
CA SER A 65 -0.29 -3.99 17.80
C SER A 65 -0.91 -2.92 18.70
N TRP A 66 -1.70 -3.33 19.70
CA TRP A 66 -2.29 -2.41 20.68
C TRP A 66 -1.25 -1.74 21.57
N ALA A 67 -0.25 -2.49 22.04
CA ALA A 67 0.83 -1.92 22.86
C ALA A 67 1.61 -0.80 22.14
N TRP A 68 1.67 -0.83 20.80
CA TRP A 68 2.27 0.25 20.01
C TRP A 68 1.34 1.46 19.83
N ILE A 69 0.03 1.24 19.68
CA ILE A 69 -0.95 2.30 19.39
C ILE A 69 -1.39 3.02 20.66
N GLU A 70 -1.55 2.32 21.77
CA GLU A 70 -2.10 2.85 23.02
C GLU A 70 -1.40 4.11 23.52
N PRO A 71 -0.04 4.20 23.56
CA PRO A 71 0.64 5.43 23.97
C PRO A 71 0.33 6.63 23.06
N LEU A 72 0.12 6.40 21.75
CA LEU A 72 -0.20 7.46 20.80
C LEU A 72 -1.58 8.06 21.05
N LEU A 73 -2.52 7.29 21.60
CA LEU A 73 -3.87 7.74 21.93
C LEU A 73 -3.93 8.57 23.22
N GLU A 74 -2.96 8.38 24.12
CA GLU A 74 -2.88 9.12 25.39
C GLU A 74 -2.23 10.51 25.23
N HIS A 75 -1.53 10.76 24.12
CA HIS A 75 -0.90 12.04 23.84
C HIS A 75 -1.85 13.00 23.10
N GLU A 76 -1.89 14.26 23.54
CA GLU A 76 -2.51 15.34 22.76
C GLU A 76 -1.60 15.73 21.59
N ILE A 77 -1.90 15.20 20.40
CA ILE A 77 -1.15 15.47 19.16
C ILE A 77 -1.87 16.56 18.36
N PRO A 78 -1.17 17.55 17.78
CA PRO A 78 -1.79 18.57 16.94
C PRO A 78 -2.48 17.95 15.72
N VAL A 79 -3.72 18.39 15.46
CA VAL A 79 -4.49 17.99 14.28
C VAL A 79 -4.29 19.03 13.18
N TYR A 80 -3.78 18.58 12.03
CA TYR A 80 -3.53 19.43 10.87
C TYR A 80 -4.68 19.32 9.85
N PRO A 81 -5.40 20.41 9.55
CA PRO A 81 -6.47 20.39 8.56
C PRO A 81 -5.91 20.33 7.14
N TYR A 82 -6.68 19.74 6.23
CA TYR A 82 -6.37 19.71 4.80
C TYR A 82 -7.65 19.76 3.97
N THR A 83 -7.54 20.21 2.73
CA THR A 83 -8.69 20.31 1.82
C THR A 83 -9.08 18.92 1.30
N ALA A 84 -10.38 18.61 1.28
CA ALA A 84 -10.87 17.35 0.72
C ALA A 84 -10.43 17.15 -0.74
N GLY A 85 -9.94 15.96 -1.06
CA GLY A 85 -9.39 15.62 -2.38
C GLY A 85 -7.90 15.93 -2.54
N THR A 86 -7.24 16.53 -1.54
CA THR A 86 -5.77 16.61 -1.52
C THR A 86 -5.16 15.36 -0.85
N TRP A 87 -3.84 15.22 -0.96
CA TRP A 87 -3.06 14.12 -0.39
C TRP A 87 -2.83 14.23 1.13
N GLY A 88 -3.42 15.22 1.80
CA GLY A 88 -3.22 15.48 3.23
C GLY A 88 -2.57 16.84 3.53
N PRO A 89 -2.21 17.08 4.80
CA PRO A 89 -1.54 18.31 5.26
C PRO A 89 -0.07 18.35 4.83
N GLN A 90 0.53 19.54 4.78
CA GLN A 90 1.94 19.71 4.38
C GLN A 90 2.89 18.97 5.33
N GLU A 91 2.54 18.91 6.60
CA GLU A 91 3.27 18.23 7.67
C GLU A 91 3.46 16.74 7.38
N ALA A 92 2.56 16.11 6.61
CA ALA A 92 2.73 14.72 6.20
C ALA A 92 3.88 14.52 5.19
N ALA A 93 4.21 15.54 4.38
CA ALA A 93 5.37 15.51 3.50
C ALA A 93 6.68 15.66 4.27
N LEU A 94 6.66 16.37 5.41
CA LEU A 94 7.83 16.56 6.27
C LEU A 94 8.23 15.30 7.04
N LEU A 95 7.38 14.28 7.09
CA LEU A 95 7.70 12.97 7.70
C LEU A 95 8.70 12.18 6.86
N LEU A 96 8.83 12.50 5.57
CA LEU A 96 9.78 11.86 4.68
C LEU A 96 11.17 12.48 4.84
N GLY A 97 12.22 11.67 4.65
CA GLY A 97 13.59 12.18 4.65
C GLY A 97 13.87 13.10 3.44
N ASP A 98 14.96 13.87 3.52
CA ASP A 98 15.36 14.78 2.42
C ASP A 98 15.41 14.06 1.08
N GLY A 99 14.76 14.65 0.07
CA GLY A 99 14.72 14.13 -1.30
C GLY A 99 13.75 12.97 -1.53
N GLN A 100 12.87 12.66 -0.58
CA GLN A 100 11.81 11.66 -0.73
C GLN A 100 10.44 12.32 -0.87
N ASP A 101 9.61 11.74 -1.73
CA ASP A 101 8.23 12.14 -1.94
C ASP A 101 7.31 10.92 -1.86
N TRP A 102 6.08 11.13 -1.41
CA TRP A 102 5.05 10.10 -1.44
C TRP A 102 4.77 9.69 -2.89
N HIS A 103 4.85 8.39 -3.17
CA HIS A 103 4.48 7.86 -4.48
C HIS A 103 2.97 8.06 -4.70
N LYS A 104 2.63 8.93 -5.65
CA LYS A 104 1.24 9.23 -6.01
C LYS A 104 0.75 8.18 -7.01
N LEU A 105 -0.37 7.53 -6.68
CA LEU A 105 -1.10 6.61 -7.57
C LEU A 105 -2.04 7.37 -8.49
#